data_AF-A0A536T056-F1
#
_entry.id   AF-A0A536T056-F1
#
_cell.length_a   1.000
_cell.length_b   1.000
_cell.length_c   1.000
_cell.angle_alpha   90.00
_cell.angle_beta   90.00
_cell.angle_gamma   90.00
#
_symmetry.space_group_name_H-M   'P 1'
#
loop_
_entity.id
_entity.type
_entity.pdbx_description
1 polymer ?
#
loop_
_entity_poly.entity_id
_entity_poly.type
_entity_poly.pdbx_seq_one_letter_code
_entity_poly.pdbx_strand_id
1 'polypeptide(L)' 'VLVGDEIVALLDLKTDRERQRLLVQRWIWLTQRSRRERKREIEEALHRFERFQLAR' A
#
# COMPACT_ATOMS: atom_id res chain seq x y z
N VAL A 1 2.60 7.11 -0.75
CA VAL A 1 1.15 6.99 -0.50
C VAL A 1 0.60 8.37 -0.22
N LEU A 2 -0.32 8.84 -1.06
CA LEU A 2 -0.99 10.13 -0.94
C LEU A 2 -2.36 9.91 -0.31
N VAL A 3 -2.69 10.62 0.76
CA VAL A 3 -4.03 10.64 1.36
C VAL A 3 -4.47 12.09 1.50
N GLY A 4 -5.51 12.48 0.76
CA GLY A 4 -5.83 13.90 0.55
C GLY A 4 -4.69 14.58 -0.21
N ASP A 5 -4.05 15.57 0.42
CA ASP A 5 -2.91 16.35 -0.07
C ASP A 5 -1.58 15.99 0.62
N GLU A 6 -1.58 15.01 1.55
CA GLU A 6 -0.41 14.63 2.34
C GLU A 6 0.22 13.31 1.86
N ILE A 7 1.55 13.28 1.69
CA ILE A 7 2.30 12.03 1.51
C ILE A 7 2.56 11.41 2.88
N VAL A 8 1.83 10.35 3.23
CA VAL A 8 1.80 9.79 4.60
C VAL A 8 2.76 8.62 4.82
N ALA A 9 3.13 7.91 3.75
CA ALA A 9 4.00 6.73 3.81
C ALA A 9 4.74 6.47 2.50
N LEU A 10 5.93 5.88 2.61
CA LEU A 10 6.65 5.23 1.51
C LEU A 10 6.45 3.71 1.64
N LEU A 11 6.06 3.08 0.53
CA LEU A 11 5.90 1.63 0.45
C LEU A 11 6.83 1.09 -0.62
N ASP A 12 7.57 0.06 -0.27
CA ASP A 12 8.32 -0.77 -1.21
C ASP A 12 7.49 -2.02 -1.48
N LEU A 13 7.09 -2.21 -2.74
CA LEU A 13 6.14 -3.24 -3.15
C LEU A 13 6.76 -4.14 -4.22
N LYS A 14 6.51 -5.45 -4.11
CA LYS A 14 6.89 -6.44 -5.11
C LYS A 14 5.67 -7.25 -5.52
N THR A 15 5.36 -7.30 -6.81
CA THR A 15 4.34 -8.20 -7.34
C THR A 15 4.97 -9.55 -7.67
N ASP A 16 4.63 -10.57 -6.89
CA ASP A 16 4.95 -11.97 -7.19
C ASP A 16 3.86 -12.53 -8.11
N ARG A 17 4.15 -12.61 -9.42
CA ARG A 17 3.19 -13.07 -10.43
C ARG A 17 3.02 -14.58 -10.44
N GLU A 18 4.01 -15.35 -10.00
CA GLU A 18 3.88 -16.80 -9.91
C GLU A 18 2.90 -17.17 -8.80
N ARG A 19 3.00 -16.50 -7.64
CA ARG A 19 2.10 -16.69 -6.51
C ARG A 19 0.84 -15.81 -6.54
N GLN A 20 0.67 -15.01 -7.59
CA GLN A 20 -0.47 -14.11 -7.76
C GLN A 20 -0.70 -13.22 -6.53
N ARG A 21 0.37 -12.57 -6.03
CA ARG A 21 0.31 -11.80 -4.78
C ARG A 21 1.16 -10.53 -4.83
N LEU A 22 0.66 -9.47 -4.21
CA LEU A 22 1.41 -8.27 -3.88
C LEU A 22 2.08 -8.41 -2.51
N LEU A 23 3.39 -8.18 -2.46
CA LEU A 23 4.20 -8.28 -1.26
C LEU A 23 4.67 -6.89 -0.83
N VAL A 24 4.39 -6.50 0.40
CA VAL A 24 4.98 -5.31 1.02
C VAL A 24 6.37 -5.69 1.54
N GLN A 25 7.42 -5.13 0.95
CA GLN A 25 8.80 -5.37 1.37
C GLN A 25 9.18 -4.45 2.52
N ARG A 26 8.78 -3.18 2.44
CA ARG A 26 9.02 -2.18 3.47
C ARG A 26 7.85 -1.21 3.57
N TRP A 27 7.57 -0.80 4.80
CA TRP A 27 6.59 0.24 5.12
C TRP A 27 7.27 1.31 5.99
N ILE A 28 7.38 2.52 5.47
CA ILE A 28 7.96 3.66 6.19
C ILE A 28 6.88 4.73 6.35
N TRP A 29 6.51 5.03 7.60
CA TRP A 29 5.60 6.12 7.92
C TRP A 29 6.33 7.45 7.88
N LEU A 30 5.83 8.40 7.09
CA LEU A 30 6.36 9.77 7.03
C LEU A 30 5.68 10.70 8.04
N THR A 31 4.48 10.32 8.51
CA THR A 31 3.72 11.05 9.53
C THR A 31 3.29 10.12 10.68
N GLN A 32 3.20 10.67 11.90
CA GLN A 32 2.69 9.97 13.09
C GLN A 32 1.16 10.11 13.23
N ARG A 33 0.57 11.10 12.55
CA ARG A 33 -0.84 11.44 12.71
C ARG A 33 -1.74 10.36 12.11
N SER A 34 -2.75 9.96 12.87
CA SER A 34 -3.80 9.02 12.45
C SER A 34 -3.28 7.71 11.84
N ARG A 35 -2.08 7.24 12.23
CA ARG A 35 -1.46 6.03 11.66
C ARG A 35 -2.39 4.81 11.64
N ARG A 36 -3.15 4.58 12.71
CA ARG A 36 -4.07 3.42 12.81
C ARG A 36 -5.20 3.50 11.80
N GLU A 37 -5.87 4.65 11.72
CA GLU A 37 -6.97 4.89 10.78
C GLU A 37 -6.47 4.83 9.34
N ARG A 38 -5.38 5.56 9.04
CA ARG A 38 -4.75 5.58 7.71
C ARG A 38 -4.23 4.21 7.30
N LYS A 39 -3.73 3.38 8.22
CA LYS A 39 -3.23 2.02 7.87
C LYS A 39 -4.31 1.18 7.20
N ARG A 40 -5.53 1.18 7.75
CA ARG A 40 -6.65 0.43 7.19
C ARG A 40 -7.00 0.91 5.77
N GLU A 41 -7.11 2.23 5.58
CA GLU A 41 -7.38 2.83 4.27
C GLU A 41 -6.32 2.42 3.23
N ILE A 42 -5.05 2.44 3.63
CA ILE A 42 -3.92 2.05 2.78
C ILE A 42 -3.97 0.56 2.47
N GLU A 43 -4.28 -0.31 3.43
CA GLU A 43 -4.44 -1.75 3.18
C GLU A 43 -5.58 -2.05 2.21
N GLU A 44 -6.73 -1.38 2.34
CA GLU A 44 -7.84 -1.51 1.39
C GLU A 44 -7.44 -1.04 -0.02
N ALA A 45 -6.65 0.04 -0.13
CA ALA A 45 -6.09 0.50 -1.40
C ALA A 45 -5.07 -0.51 -1.98
N LEU A 46 -4.21 -1.11 -1.15
CA LEU A 46 -3.26 -2.14 -1.57
C LEU A 46 -3.98 -3.38 -2.10
N HIS A 47 -5.12 -3.79 -1.51
CA HIS A 47 -5.94 -4.89 -2.05
C HIS A 47 -6.52 -4.57 -3.44
N ARG A 48 -6.95 -3.33 -3.68
CA ARG A 48 -7.38 -2.91 -5.03
C ARG A 48 -6.21 -2.89 -6.00
N PHE A 49 -5.05 -2.40 -5.55
CA PHE A 49 -3.84 -2.32 -6.35
C PHE A 49 -3.28 -3.71 -6.71
N GLU A 50 -3.34 -4.69 -5.82
CA GLU A 50 -2.98 -6.08 -6.10
C GLU A 50 -3.80 -6.64 -7.27
N ARG A 51 -5.13 -6.49 -7.24
CA ARG A 51 -6.00 -6.91 -8.33
C ARG A 51 -5.67 -6.20 -9.64
N PHE A 52 -5.35 -4.90 -9.58
CA PHE A 52 -4.92 -4.14 -10.76
C PHE A 52 -3.58 -4.65 -11.32
N GLN A 53 -2.60 -4.97 -10.47
CA GLN A 53 -1.29 -5.46 -10.88
C GLN A 53 -1.32 -6.87 -11.49
N LEU A 54 -2.31 -7.67 -11.09
CA LEU A 54 -2.51 -9.05 -11.55
C LEU A 54 -3.54 -9.16 -12.67
N ALA A 55 -4.29 -8.08 -12.96
CA ALA A 55 -5.14 -8.01 -14.15
C ALA A 55 -4.24 -8.14 -15.39
N ARG A 56 -4.67 -9.00 -16.31
CA ARG A 56 -3.91 -9.42 -17.49
C ARG A 56 -4.36 -8.62 -18.71
#